data_AF-A0A818JSC4-F1
#
_entry.id   AF-A0A818JSC4-F1
#
_cell.length_a   1.000
_cell.length_b   1.000
_cell.length_c   1.000
_cell.angle_alpha   90.00
_cell.angle_beta   90.00
_cell.angle_gamma   90.00
#
_symmetry.space_group_name_H-M   'P 1'
#
loop_
_entity.id
_entity.type
_entity.pdbx_description
1 polymer ?
#
loop_
_entity_poly.entity_id
_entity_poly.type
_entity_poly.pdbx_seq_one_letter_code
_entity_poly.pdbx_strand_id
1 'polypeptide(L)'
;MKTEHAPQHSFNKGNYSVDESMLIHYITTCNGCKAEKFKGIRYHCDECREGYDLCESCYQNASQLHPNHAFKIAPAPLLKFKNYILLAKRAIEVCKRFPDLQYDPLTGYSLKDAEQ
;
A
#
# COMPACT_ATOMS: atom_id res chain seq x y z
N MET A 1 38.59 -14.16 8.58
CA MET A 1 37.88 -15.41 8.92
C MET A 1 36.45 -15.28 8.42
N LYS A 2 36.07 -16.02 7.38
CA LYS A 2 34.72 -16.02 6.85
C LYS A 2 33.96 -17.14 7.55
N THR A 3 33.01 -16.82 8.40
CA THR A 3 32.06 -17.80 8.92
C THR A 3 31.01 -18.06 7.86
N GLU A 4 31.23 -19.09 7.06
CA GLU A 4 30.19 -19.68 6.22
C GLU A 4 29.20 -20.40 7.14
N HIS A 5 28.02 -19.80 7.36
CA HIS A 5 26.91 -20.49 7.99
C HIS A 5 25.95 -20.99 6.90
N ALA A 6 25.46 -22.23 7.07
CA ALA A 6 24.49 -22.84 6.17
C ALA A 6 23.24 -21.95 5.97
N PRO A 7 22.60 -21.97 4.78
CA PRO A 7 21.42 -21.17 4.48
C PRO A 7 20.22 -21.77 5.21
N GLN A 8 20.12 -21.51 6.51
CA GLN A 8 19.05 -22.02 7.36
C GLN A 8 17.70 -21.37 7.09
N HIS A 9 17.64 -20.41 6.16
CA HIS A 9 16.40 -19.85 5.65
C HIS A 9 16.50 -19.60 4.14
N SER A 10 15.56 -20.17 3.38
CA SER A 10 15.33 -19.79 1.98
C SER A 10 14.24 -18.72 1.96
N PHE A 11 14.59 -17.50 1.54
CA PHE A 11 13.58 -16.49 1.25
C PHE A 11 12.89 -16.85 -0.06
N ASN A 12 11.74 -17.49 0.06
CA ASN A 12 10.85 -17.64 -1.08
C ASN A 12 10.38 -16.22 -1.43
N LYS A 13 10.79 -15.71 -2.60
CA LYS A 13 10.09 -14.61 -3.27
C LYS A 13 8.70 -15.14 -3.62
N GLY A 14 7.83 -15.24 -2.63
CA GLY A 14 6.47 -15.66 -2.83
C GLY A 14 5.84 -14.74 -3.85
N ASN A 15 5.24 -15.31 -4.89
CA ASN A 15 4.27 -14.59 -5.70
C ASN A 15 3.13 -14.21 -4.75
N TYR A 16 3.24 -13.04 -4.11
CA TYR A 16 2.18 -12.49 -3.28
C TYR A 16 1.02 -12.13 -4.21
N SER A 17 0.14 -13.09 -4.47
CA SER A 17 -1.17 -12.83 -5.02
C SER A 17 -1.89 -11.94 -4.01
N VAL A 18 -2.07 -10.66 -4.34
CA VAL A 18 -2.94 -9.78 -3.57
C VAL A 18 -4.31 -10.45 -3.58
N ASP A 19 -4.75 -10.93 -2.42
CA ASP A 19 -6.09 -11.48 -2.30
C ASP A 19 -7.08 -10.35 -2.59
N GLU A 20 -7.92 -10.54 -3.60
CA GLU A 20 -8.90 -9.55 -4.08
C GLU A 20 -9.81 -9.03 -2.95
N SER A 21 -10.00 -9.82 -1.90
CA SER A 21 -10.77 -9.42 -0.72
C SER A 21 -10.09 -8.27 0.06
N MET A 22 -8.76 -8.15 0.00
CA MET A 22 -8.01 -7.09 0.68
C MET A 22 -8.19 -5.72 0.01
N LEU A 23 -8.65 -5.68 -1.24
CA LEU A 23 -8.93 -4.46 -2.00
C LEU A 23 -10.34 -3.89 -1.74
N ILE A 24 -11.14 -4.55 -0.90
CA ILE A 24 -12.54 -4.19 -0.68
C ILE A 24 -12.68 -3.19 0.48
N HIS A 25 -13.44 -2.12 0.25
CA HIS A 25 -13.82 -1.13 1.25
C HIS A 25 -15.13 -1.51 1.96
N TYR A 26 -15.06 -2.46 2.91
CA TYR A 26 -16.24 -3.08 3.53
C TYR A 26 -17.18 -2.14 4.30
N ILE A 27 -16.67 -1.04 4.83
CA ILE A 27 -17.40 -0.10 5.71
C ILE A 27 -17.61 1.27 5.06
N THR A 28 -17.48 1.36 3.73
CA THR A 28 -17.58 2.62 3.00
C THR A 28 -18.56 2.48 1.85
N THR A 29 -19.39 3.50 1.69
CA THR A 29 -20.34 3.63 0.57
C THR A 29 -19.93 4.80 -0.28
N CYS A 30 -19.88 4.62 -1.60
CA CYS A 30 -19.58 5.70 -2.53
C CYS A 30 -20.74 6.74 -2.52
N ASN A 31 -20.44 8.00 -2.25
CA ASN A 31 -21.43 9.08 -2.25
C ASN A 31 -22.00 9.36 -3.66
N GLY A 32 -21.23 9.08 -4.72
CA GLY A 32 -21.65 9.26 -6.11
C GLY A 32 -22.64 8.20 -6.59
N CYS A 33 -22.22 6.93 -6.64
CA CYS A 33 -23.04 5.83 -7.18
C CYS A 33 -23.77 5.00 -6.13
N LYS A 34 -23.58 5.28 -4.83
CA LYS A 34 -24.15 4.53 -3.70
C LYS A 34 -23.71 3.06 -3.61
N ALA A 35 -22.68 2.66 -4.37
CA ALA A 35 -22.11 1.33 -4.26
C ALA A 35 -21.49 1.13 -2.86
N GLU A 36 -21.91 0.07 -2.19
CA GLU A 36 -21.31 -0.43 -0.96
C GLU A 36 -20.19 -1.42 -1.28
N LYS A 37 -19.21 -1.58 -0.38
CA LYS A 37 -18.18 -2.62 -0.48
C LYS A 37 -17.47 -2.64 -1.84
N PHE A 38 -17.18 -1.46 -2.37
CA PHE A 38 -16.52 -1.34 -3.67
C PHE A 38 -15.04 -1.72 -3.58
N LYS A 39 -14.50 -2.18 -4.72
CA LYS A 39 -13.09 -2.52 -4.91
C LYS A 39 -12.30 -1.33 -5.43
N GLY A 40 -10.98 -1.39 -5.26
CA GLY A 40 -10.04 -0.44 -5.87
C GLY A 40 -9.74 0.74 -4.97
N ILE A 41 -9.44 1.90 -5.57
CA ILE A 41 -9.04 3.10 -4.82
C ILE A 41 -10.28 3.82 -4.28
N ARG A 42 -10.29 4.12 -2.98
CA ARG A 42 -11.22 5.07 -2.36
C ARG A 42 -10.62 6.47 -2.38
N TYR A 43 -11.41 7.44 -2.78
CA TYR A 43 -11.09 8.86 -2.77
C TYR A 43 -11.93 9.54 -1.70
N HIS A 44 -11.28 10.12 -0.70
CA HIS A 44 -11.92 10.76 0.45
C HIS A 44 -11.70 12.27 0.44
N CYS A 45 -12.77 13.03 0.68
CA CYS A 45 -12.73 14.48 0.88
C CYS A 45 -12.59 14.79 2.38
N ASP A 46 -11.46 15.37 2.78
CA ASP A 46 -11.18 15.77 4.17
C ASP A 46 -11.84 17.11 4.55
N GLU A 47 -12.39 17.85 3.58
CA GLU A 47 -13.04 19.15 3.81
C GLU A 47 -14.50 18.99 4.27
N CYS A 48 -15.11 17.83 4.01
CA CYS A 48 -16.48 17.52 4.39
C CYS A 48 -16.59 17.03 5.83
N ARG A 49 -17.37 17.73 6.66
CA ARG A 49 -17.62 17.34 8.06
C ARG A 49 -18.25 15.94 8.20
N GLU A 50 -19.18 15.60 7.32
CA GLU A 50 -19.86 14.30 7.32
C GLU A 50 -19.07 13.21 6.58
N GLY A 51 -17.92 13.57 5.98
CA GLY A 51 -17.17 12.72 5.06
C GLY A 51 -17.82 12.59 3.68
N TYR A 52 -17.01 12.55 2.63
CA TYR A 52 -17.47 12.29 1.27
C TYR A 52 -16.48 11.39 0.54
N ASP A 53 -16.94 10.21 0.17
CA ASP A 53 -16.14 9.13 -0.41
C ASP A 53 -16.59 8.81 -1.82
N LEU A 54 -15.64 8.69 -2.75
CA LEU A 54 -15.89 8.24 -4.11
C LEU A 54 -15.08 6.98 -4.39
N CYS A 55 -15.68 6.04 -5.13
CA CYS A 55 -14.93 4.97 -5.77
C CYS A 55 -14.20 5.51 -7.01
N GLU A 56 -13.28 4.72 -7.54
CA GLU A 56 -12.45 5.08 -8.71
C GLU A 56 -13.26 5.53 -9.94
N SER A 57 -14.39 4.88 -10.22
CA SER A 57 -15.23 5.26 -11.37
C SER A 57 -15.94 6.60 -11.16
N CYS A 58 -16.42 6.88 -9.95
CA CYS A 58 -17.07 8.16 -9.65
C CYS A 58 -16.05 9.31 -9.53
N TYR A 59 -14.82 9.01 -9.12
CA TYR A 59 -13.77 10.02 -9.02
C TYR A 59 -13.47 10.69 -10.38
N GLN A 60 -13.62 9.98 -11.50
CA GLN A 60 -13.47 10.57 -12.85
C GLN A 60 -14.40 11.77 -13.09
N ASN A 61 -15.53 11.81 -12.41
CA ASN A 61 -16.50 12.90 -12.47
C ASN A 61 -16.56 13.70 -11.16
N ALA A 62 -15.52 13.64 -10.32
CA ALA A 62 -15.50 14.30 -9.01
C ALA A 62 -15.75 15.81 -9.11
N SER A 63 -15.23 16.49 -10.13
CA SER A 63 -15.45 17.92 -10.35
C SER A 63 -16.91 18.28 -10.61
N GLN A 64 -17.70 17.34 -11.13
CA GLN A 64 -19.14 17.50 -11.37
C GLN A 64 -19.97 17.04 -10.16
N LEU A 65 -19.59 15.91 -9.56
CA LEU A 65 -20.31 15.30 -8.43
C LEU A 65 -20.10 16.06 -7.12
N HIS A 66 -18.91 16.65 -6.94
CA HIS A 66 -18.49 17.33 -5.73
C HIS A 66 -17.50 18.45 -6.05
N PRO A 67 -17.97 19.57 -6.63
CA PRO A 67 -17.11 20.67 -7.07
C PRO A 67 -16.43 21.37 -5.87
N ASN A 68 -15.30 22.01 -6.16
CA ASN A 68 -14.53 22.87 -5.25
C ASN A 68 -13.81 22.19 -4.08
N HIS A 69 -13.93 20.87 -3.90
CA HIS A 69 -13.19 20.16 -2.84
C HIS A 69 -12.13 19.24 -3.44
N ALA A 70 -11.02 19.11 -2.71
CA ALA A 70 -9.94 18.19 -3.06
C ALA A 70 -10.17 16.81 -2.44
N PHE A 71 -9.72 15.78 -3.15
CA PHE A 71 -9.80 14.39 -2.69
C PHE A 71 -8.40 13.83 -2.43
N LYS A 72 -8.29 12.98 -1.40
CA LYS A 72 -7.11 12.19 -1.10
C LYS A 72 -7.38 10.71 -1.31
N ILE A 73 -6.34 9.96 -1.65
CA ILE A 73 -6.40 8.51 -1.73
C ILE A 73 -6.45 7.92 -0.31
N ALA A 74 -7.50 7.16 -0.03
CA ALA A 74 -7.64 6.37 1.17
C ALA A 74 -7.48 4.87 0.80
N PRO A 75 -6.37 4.22 1.17
CA PRO A 75 -6.17 2.81 0.83
C PRO A 75 -7.20 1.93 1.55
N ALA A 76 -7.54 0.77 0.96
CA ALA A 76 -8.38 -0.21 1.64
C ALA A 76 -7.77 -0.58 3.02
N PRO A 77 -8.57 -0.70 4.10
CA PRO A 77 -8.04 -0.89 5.45
C PRO A 77 -7.17 -2.14 5.60
N LEU A 78 -7.51 -3.19 4.84
CA LEU A 78 -6.80 -4.47 4.81
C LEU A 78 -5.59 -4.44 3.89
N LEU A 79 -5.58 -3.51 2.95
CA LEU A 79 -4.46 -3.20 2.09
C LEU A 79 -3.52 -2.27 2.84
N LYS A 80 -2.68 -2.86 3.69
CA LYS A 80 -1.50 -2.16 4.24
C LYS A 80 -0.50 -1.95 3.10
N PHE A 81 -0.83 -1.08 2.14
CA PHE A 81 0.06 -0.57 1.11
C PHE A 81 1.35 -0.01 1.73
N LYS A 82 1.35 0.40 3.00
CA LYS A 82 2.58 0.89 3.64
C LYS A 82 3.61 -0.19 3.96
N ASN A 83 3.30 -1.48 3.78
CA ASN A 83 4.29 -2.54 4.01
C ASN A 83 5.51 -2.36 3.09
N TYR A 84 5.34 -2.08 1.79
CA TYR A 84 6.50 -1.90 0.90
C TYR A 84 7.34 -0.68 1.29
N ILE A 85 6.71 0.46 1.63
CA ILE A 85 7.44 1.66 2.08
C ILE A 85 8.20 1.38 3.39
N LEU A 86 7.58 0.67 4.34
CA LEU A 86 8.24 0.30 5.59
C LEU A 86 9.39 -0.71 5.36
N LEU A 87 9.18 -1.69 4.49
CA LEU A 87 10.20 -2.68 4.11
C LEU A 87 11.37 -2.00 3.38
N ALA A 88 11.10 -1.08 2.45
CA ALA A 88 12.08 -0.26 1.76
C ALA A 88 12.89 0.62 2.72
N LYS A 89 12.21 1.36 3.61
CA LYS A 89 12.87 2.19 4.64
C LYS A 89 13.78 1.35 5.54
N ARG A 90 13.29 0.20 5.98
CA ARG A 90 14.06 -0.71 6.83
C ARG A 90 15.26 -1.30 6.08
N ALA A 91 15.09 -1.75 4.84
CA ALA A 91 16.17 -2.27 4.01
C ALA A 91 17.27 -1.24 3.77
N ILE A 92 16.89 0.00 3.46
CA ILE A 92 17.83 1.12 3.32
C ILE A 92 18.62 1.33 4.61
N GLU A 93 17.95 1.35 5.77
CA GLU A 93 18.62 1.60 7.05
C GLU A 93 19.55 0.45 7.46
N VAL A 94 19.14 -0.80 7.21
CA VAL A 94 19.97 -1.98 7.46
C VAL A 94 21.23 -1.96 6.59
N CYS A 95 21.11 -1.65 5.29
CA CYS A 95 22.28 -1.61 4.40
C CYS A 95 23.18 -0.39 4.67
N LYS A 96 22.62 0.74 5.13
CA LYS A 96 23.44 1.86 5.64
C LYS A 96 24.26 1.47 6.86
N ARG A 97 23.66 0.71 7.77
CA ARG A 97 24.31 0.26 9.01
C ARG A 97 25.34 -0.84 8.78
N PHE A 98 25.09 -1.69 7.78
CA PHE A 98 25.93 -2.82 7.41
C PHE A 98 26.24 -2.77 5.90
N PRO A 99 27.30 -2.05 5.49
CA PRO A 99 27.58 -1.78 4.07
C PRO A 99 27.87 -3.03 3.22
N ASP A 100 28.24 -4.14 3.85
CA ASP A 100 28.44 -5.43 3.17
C ASP A 100 27.10 -6.10 2.76
N LEU A 101 25.97 -5.61 3.29
CA LEU A 101 24.64 -6.10 2.95
C LEU A 101 24.02 -5.24 1.84
N GLN A 102 23.37 -5.91 0.88
CA GLN A 102 22.57 -5.27 -0.18
C GLN A 102 21.06 -5.50 0.00
N TYR A 103 20.67 -6.10 1.12
CA TYR A 103 19.28 -6.45 1.47
C TYR A 103 19.12 -6.56 2.99
N ASP A 104 17.88 -6.47 3.48
CA ASP A 104 17.55 -6.74 4.88
C ASP A 104 17.46 -8.25 5.14
N PRO A 105 18.35 -8.85 5.96
CA PRO A 105 18.37 -10.29 6.20
C PRO A 105 17.12 -10.83 6.91
N LEU A 106 16.33 -9.98 7.56
CA LEU A 106 15.10 -10.39 8.24
C LEU A 106 13.93 -10.53 7.26
N THR A 107 13.86 -9.65 6.26
CA THR A 107 12.68 -9.53 5.38
C THR A 107 12.97 -9.98 3.95
N GLY A 108 14.24 -10.11 3.57
CA GLY A 108 14.68 -10.41 2.21
C GLY A 108 14.55 -9.23 1.23
N TYR A 109 14.08 -8.06 1.70
CA TYR A 109 13.84 -6.89 0.87
C TYR A 109 15.17 -6.20 0.52
N SER A 110 15.47 -6.08 -0.77
CA SER A 110 16.75 -5.54 -1.26
C SER A 110 16.71 -4.04 -1.50
N LEU A 111 17.88 -3.42 -1.60
CA LEU A 111 17.99 -2.02 -2.04
C LEU A 111 17.34 -1.79 -3.42
N LYS A 112 17.44 -2.78 -4.32
CA LYS A 112 16.80 -2.72 -5.64
C LYS A 112 15.27 -2.78 -5.56
N ASP A 113 14.73 -3.53 -4.59
CA ASP A 113 13.27 -3.56 -4.36
C ASP A 113 12.77 -2.23 -3.78
N ALA A 114 13.63 -1.47 -3.11
CA ALA A 114 13.32 -0.16 -2.53
C ALA A 114 13.36 1.01 -3.54
N GLU A 115 13.86 0.77 -4.76
CA GLU A 115 13.98 1.75 -5.85
C GLU A 115 12.76 1.75 -6.80
N GLN A 116 11.80 0.82 -6.61
CA GLN A 116 10.53 0.73 -7.34
C GLN A 116 9.42 1.57 -6.69
#